data_AF-A0A6B3N0J1-F1
#
_entry.id   AF-A0A6B3N0J1-F1
#
_cell.length_a   1.000
_cell.length_b   1.000
_cell.length_c   1.000
_cell.angle_alpha   90.00
_cell.angle_beta   90.00
_cell.angle_gamma   90.00
#
_symmetry.space_group_name_H-M   'P 1'
#
loop_
_entity.id
_entity.type
_entity.pdbx_description
1 polymer ?
#
loop_
_entity_poly.entity_id
_entity_poly.type
_entity_poly.pdbx_seq_one_letter_code
_entity_poly.pdbx_strand_id
1 'polypeptide(L)' 'YDGTQALIEALKRNPTRAGVQEALSASDFVAPGVSGSIRFLRSGDRNGSVQLVKILPKQNTSSGYDFLPIPSN' A
#
# COMPACT_ATOMS: atom_id res chain seq x y z
N TYR A 1 -1.81 0.01 8.14
CA TYR A 1 -1.77 -1.46 8.14
C TYR A 1 -0.79 -1.98 7.11
N ASP A 2 -1.01 -1.76 5.80
CA ASP A 2 -0.14 -2.27 4.72
C ASP A 2 1.34 -1.89 4.91
N GLY A 3 1.65 -0.65 5.27
CA GLY A 3 3.03 -0.24 5.56
C GLY A 3 3.68 -1.05 6.69
N THR A 4 2.91 -1.47 7.70
CA THR A 4 3.39 -2.34 8.79
C THR A 4 3.65 -3.75 8.29
N GLN A 5 2.77 -4.31 7.44
CA GLN A 5 3.00 -5.63 6.83
C GLN A 5 4.26 -5.64 5.97
N ALA A 6 4.46 -4.60 5.15
CA ALA A 6 5.68 -4.44 4.36
C ALA A 6 6.94 -4.41 5.22
N LEU A 7 6.90 -3.65 6.33
CA LEU A 7 8.02 -3.57 7.26
C LEU A 7 8.29 -4.93 7.94
N ILE A 8 7.24 -5.67 8.35
CA ILE A 8 7.38 -7.01 8.93
C ILE A 8 8.07 -7.96 7.95
N GLU A 9 7.63 -8.01 6.69
CA GLU A 9 8.25 -8.89 5.69
C GLU A 9 9.70 -8.48 5.35
N ALA A 10 10.00 -7.19 5.34
CA ALA A 10 11.37 -6.71 5.15
C ALA A 10 12.28 -7.08 6.34
N LEU A 11 11.79 -6.93 7.58
CA LEU A 11 12.52 -7.31 8.80
C LEU A 11 12.80 -8.82 8.84
N LYS A 12 11.90 -9.67 8.33
CA LYS A 12 12.12 -11.12 8.20
C LYS A 12 13.28 -11.44 7.25
N ARG A 13 13.52 -10.63 6.21
CA ARG A 13 14.66 -10.81 5.30
C ARG A 13 15.96 -10.35 5.95
N ASN A 14 16.00 -9.15 6.51
CA ASN A 14 17.18 -8.61 7.19
C ASN A 14 16.80 -7.52 8.22
N PRO A 15 16.96 -7.76 9.53
CA PRO A 15 16.48 -6.87 10.59
C PRO A 15 17.44 -5.71 10.91
N THR A 16 18.22 -5.24 9.93
CA THR A 16 19.03 -4.03 10.03
C THR A 16 18.39 -2.89 9.23
N ARG A 17 18.71 -1.63 9.55
CA ARG A 17 18.18 -0.49 8.78
C ARG A 17 18.52 -0.58 7.29
N ALA A 18 19.78 -0.89 6.97
CA ALA A 18 20.23 -1.06 5.59
C ALA A 18 19.54 -2.26 4.92
N GLY A 19 19.45 -3.39 5.61
CA GLY A 19 18.78 -4.59 5.10
C GLY A 19 17.30 -4.41 4.82
N VAL A 20 16.58 -3.67 5.67
CA VAL A 20 15.16 -3.32 5.42
C VAL A 20 15.03 -2.46 4.18
N GLN A 21 15.90 -1.45 4.00
CA GLN A 21 15.85 -0.58 2.84
C GLN A 21 16.16 -1.35 1.54
N GLU A 22 17.16 -2.22 1.56
CA GLU A 22 17.50 -3.09 0.44
C GLU A 22 16.34 -4.04 0.11
N ALA A 23 15.77 -4.69 1.13
CA ALA A 23 14.65 -5.60 0.98
C ALA A 23 13.42 -4.91 0.35
N LEU A 24 13.05 -3.71 0.82
CA LEU A 24 11.92 -2.95 0.28
C LEU A 24 12.17 -2.45 -1.15
N SER A 25 13.44 -2.24 -1.52
CA SER A 25 13.82 -1.74 -2.86
C SER A 25 14.07 -2.85 -3.88
N ALA A 26 14.06 -4.11 -3.44
CA ALA A 26 14.28 -5.26 -4.30
C ALA A 26 13.10 -5.42 -5.28
N SER A 27 13.41 -5.70 -6.56
CA SER A 27 12.39 -5.88 -7.61
C SER A 27 11.47 -7.08 -7.37
N ASP A 28 11.91 -8.03 -6.55
CA ASP A 28 11.15 -9.22 -6.16
C ASP A 28 10.36 -9.03 -4.85
N PHE A 29 10.44 -7.86 -4.22
CA PHE A 29 9.72 -7.60 -2.98
C PHE A 29 8.21 -7.76 -3.20
N VAL A 30 7.60 -8.57 -2.36
CA VAL A 30 6.16 -8.75 -2.29
C VAL A 30 5.74 -9.03 -0.85
N ALA A 31 4.69 -8.36 -0.38
CA ALA A 31 4.05 -8.65 0.91
C ALA A 31 2.52 -8.67 0.76
N PRO A 32 1.77 -9.40 1.60
CA PRO A 32 0.30 -9.31 1.59
C PRO A 32 -0.17 -7.96 2.15
N GLY A 33 -1.21 -7.38 1.54
CA GLY A 33 -1.82 -6.12 1.97
C GLY A 33 -3.34 -6.16 1.84
N VAL A 34 -4.03 -5.21 2.47
CA VAL A 34 -5.51 -5.14 2.50
C VAL A 34 -6.08 -4.87 1.12
N SER A 35 -5.40 -4.04 0.33
CA SER A 35 -5.79 -3.67 -1.04
C SER A 35 -5.18 -4.56 -2.12
N GLY A 36 -4.45 -5.61 -1.73
CA GLY A 36 -3.68 -6.48 -2.63
C GLY A 36 -2.19 -6.51 -2.28
N SER A 37 -1.39 -7.14 -3.15
CA SER A 37 0.04 -7.36 -2.90
C SER A 37 0.85 -6.07 -2.88
N ILE A 38 1.75 -5.96 -1.89
CA ILE A 38 2.65 -4.85 -1.64
C ILE A 38 3.96 -4.96 -2.38
N ARG A 39 4.27 -3.98 -3.21
CA ARG A 39 5.46 -3.82 -4.05
C ARG A 39 5.76 -2.32 -4.20
N PHE A 40 7.02 -1.99 -4.45
CA PHE A 40 7.49 -0.62 -4.60
C PHE A 40 8.20 -0.44 -5.93
N LEU A 41 8.15 0.79 -6.46
CA LEU A 41 9.02 1.24 -7.54
C LEU A 41 10.42 1.53 -6.97
N ARG A 42 11.41 1.63 -7.85
CA ARG A 42 12.78 2.01 -7.43
C ARG A 42 12.85 3.40 -6.79
N SER A 43 11.88 4.27 -7.06
CA SER A 43 11.73 5.58 -6.38
C SER A 43 11.34 5.45 -4.90
N GLY A 44 10.81 4.29 -4.49
CA GLY A 44 10.20 4.06 -3.18
C GLY A 44 8.67 4.19 -3.18
N ASP A 45 8.07 4.69 -4.27
CA ASP A 45 6.61 4.79 -4.38
C ASP A 45 5.95 3.42 -4.45
N ARG A 46 4.71 3.34 -4.00
CA ARG A 46 3.91 2.13 -4.14
C ARG A 46 3.73 1.79 -5.63
N ASN A 47 4.11 0.57 -6.03
CA ASN A 47 3.78 0.06 -7.35
C ASN A 47 2.37 -0.54 -7.32
N GLY A 48 1.37 0.31 -7.56
CA GLY A 48 -0.04 -0.04 -7.58
C GLY A 48 -0.86 1.01 -8.32
N SER A 49 -2.09 0.67 -8.68
CA SER A 49 -3.01 1.60 -9.34
C SER A 49 -3.49 2.68 -8.37
N VAL A 50 -3.55 3.92 -8.85
CA VAL A 50 -4.26 5.01 -8.17
C VAL A 50 -5.72 5.01 -8.64
N GLN A 51 -6.66 5.14 -7.70
CA GLN A 51 -8.09 5.26 -8.00
C GLN A 51 -8.58 6.64 -7.56
N LEU A 52 -9.05 7.44 -8.52
CA LEU A 52 -9.73 8.69 -8.20
C LEU A 52 -11.12 8.39 -7.62
N VAL A 53 -11.51 9.10 -6.57
CA VAL A 53 -12.82 8.91 -5.90
C VAL A 53 -13.55 10.23 -5.69
N LYS A 54 -14.88 10.19 -5.77
CA LYS A 54 -15.76 11.27 -5.33
C LYS A 54 -16.26 10.99 -3.91
N ILE A 55 -16.09 11.97 -3.02
CA ILE A 55 -16.60 11.89 -1.64
C ILE A 55 -18.06 12.33 -1.63
N LEU A 56 -18.94 11.51 -1.07
CA LEU A 56 -20.36 11.84 -0.88
C LEU A 56 -20.76 11.68 0.59
N PRO A 57 -21.55 12.61 1.17
CA PRO A 57 -22.13 12.41 2.49
C PRO A 57 -23.04 11.19 2.50
N LYS A 58 -22.94 10.35 3.53
CA LYS A 58 -23.87 9.24 3.74
C LYS A 58 -24.06 8.99 5.23
N GLN A 59 -25.22 9.42 5.72
CA GLN A 59 -25.65 9.10 7.08
C GLN A 59 -25.78 7.57 7.18
N ASN A 60 -25.26 6.99 8.27
CA ASN A 60 -25.21 5.55 8.58
C ASN A 60 -24.00 4.75 8.06
N THR A 61 -22.91 5.39 7.60
CA THR A 61 -21.59 4.73 7.51
C THR A 61 -20.71 5.09 8.70
N SER A 62 -19.70 4.26 9.00
CA SER A 62 -18.78 4.50 10.12
C SER A 62 -17.98 5.80 9.99
N SER A 63 -17.75 6.26 8.76
CA SER A 63 -17.08 7.52 8.46
C SER A 63 -18.05 8.70 8.26
N GLY A 64 -19.34 8.44 8.05
CA GLY A 64 -20.31 9.44 7.58
C GLY A 64 -20.21 9.78 6.09
N TYR A 65 -19.31 9.11 5.34
CA TYR A 65 -19.05 9.36 3.93
C TYR A 65 -18.92 8.06 3.13
N ASP A 66 -19.29 8.12 1.85
CA ASP A 66 -18.94 7.12 0.82
C ASP A 66 -17.84 7.67 -0.10
N PHE A 67 -16.97 6.77 -0.56
CA PHE A 67 -15.93 7.05 -1.55
C PHE A 67 -16.26 6.29 -2.84
N LEU A 68 -16.86 6.97 -3.81
CA LEU A 68 -17.25 6.35 -5.08
C LEU A 68 -16.12 6.44 -6.11
N PRO A 69 -15.66 5.31 -6.70
CA PRO A 69 -14.69 5.33 -7.78
C PRO A 69 -15.18 6.17 -8.97
N ILE A 70 -14.30 7.02 -9.49
CA ILE A 70 -14.46 7.65 -10.80
C ILE A 70 -13.78 6.73 -11.81
N PRO A 71 -14.50 6.21 -12.83
CA PRO A 71 -13.89 5.37 -13.85
C PRO A 71 -12.71 6.08 -14.51
N SER A 72 -11.60 5.36 -14.67
CA SER A 72 -10.50 5.80 -15.52
C SER A 72 -10.94 5.63 -16.98
N ASN A 73 -10.97 6.72 -17.75
CA ASN A 73 -11.21 6.67 -19.19
C ASN A 73 -10.10 5.92 -19.93
#